data_AF-A0A3D4JWR1-F1
#
_entry.id   AF-A0A3D4JWR1-F1
#
_cell.length_a   1.000
_cell.length_b   1.000
_cell.length_c   1.000
_cell.angle_alpha   90.00
_cell.angle_beta   90.00
_cell.angle_gamma   90.00
#
_symmetry.space_group_name_H-M   'P 1'
#
loop_
_entity.id
_entity.type
_entity.pdbx_description
1 polymer ?
#
loop_
_entity_poly.entity_id
_entity_poly.type
_entity_poly.pdbx_seq_one_letter_code
_entity_poly.pdbx_strand_id
1 'polypeptide(L)'
;MTIEEKEDKMTSIIKLKLDKIDFKITSIMSYYSENKKLRDGTYKNVIITSFMEPLFNSNTYIITDSETLEMLYVWTGPMRYMEIDEFFSN
;
A
#
# COMPACT_ATOMS: atom_id res chain seq x y z
N MET A 1 -12.40 0.66 15.22
CA MET A 1 -11.28 1.48 14.75
C MET A 1 -11.82 2.58 13.87
N THR A 2 -11.41 3.82 14.09
CA THR A 2 -11.65 4.96 13.20
C THR A 2 -10.87 4.78 11.89
N ILE A 3 -11.15 5.61 10.88
CA ILE A 3 -10.39 5.59 9.63
C ILE A 3 -8.93 5.99 9.88
N GLU A 4 -8.70 7.06 10.64
CA GLU A 4 -7.35 7.51 11.03
C GLU A 4 -6.55 6.41 11.75
N GLU A 5 -7.18 5.69 12.70
CA GLU A 5 -6.52 4.56 13.38
C GLU A 5 -6.16 3.43 12.41
N LYS A 6 -6.96 3.21 11.35
CA LYS A 6 -6.64 2.22 10.32
C LYS A 6 -5.49 2.70 9.42
N GLU A 7 -5.46 3.98 9.05
CA GLU A 7 -4.36 4.58 8.28
C GLU A 7 -3.02 4.48 9.03
N ASP A 8 -3.01 4.83 10.32
CA ASP A 8 -1.81 4.73 11.18
C ASP A 8 -1.35 3.28 11.35
N LYS A 9 -2.32 2.37 11.57
CA LYS A 9 -2.03 0.94 11.68
C LYS A 9 -1.43 0.40 10.39
N MET A 10 -2.01 0.71 9.23
CA MET A 10 -1.50 0.22 7.95
C MET A 10 -0.14 0.80 7.60
N THR A 11 0.07 2.10 7.86
CA THR A 11 1.39 2.75 7.74
C THR A 11 2.44 1.99 8.56
N SER A 12 2.12 1.66 9.82
CA SER A 12 3.04 0.95 10.72
C SER A 12 3.32 -0.49 10.27
N ILE A 13 2.28 -1.24 9.88
CA ILE A 13 2.42 -2.62 9.40
C ILE A 13 3.28 -2.68 8.14
N ILE A 14 3.00 -1.81 7.18
CA ILE A 14 3.71 -1.80 5.90
C ILE A 14 5.15 -1.35 6.10
N LYS A 15 5.40 -0.32 6.92
CA LYS A 15 6.76 0.09 7.28
C LYS A 15 7.56 -1.08 7.87
N LEU A 16 6.99 -1.79 8.84
CA LEU A 16 7.65 -2.96 9.43
C LEU A 16 7.94 -4.07 8.42
N LYS A 17 7.07 -4.27 7.41
CA LYS A 17 7.32 -5.23 6.33
C LYS A 17 8.42 -4.78 5.39
N LEU A 18 8.46 -3.49 5.04
CA LEU A 18 9.52 -2.90 4.21
C LEU A 18 10.88 -2.97 4.94
N ASP A 19 10.91 -2.66 6.23
CA ASP A 19 12.12 -2.74 7.05
C ASP A 19 12.68 -4.17 7.12
N LYS A 20 11.82 -5.20 7.06
CA LYS A 20 12.24 -6.62 7.10
C LYS A 20 12.95 -7.09 5.82
N ILE A 21 12.65 -6.48 4.68
CA ILE A 21 13.26 -6.80 3.38
C ILE A 21 14.33 -5.76 3.02
N ASP A 22 14.82 -4.99 4.00
CA ASP A 22 15.79 -3.90 3.83
C ASP A 22 15.41 -2.89 2.73
N PHE A 23 14.11 -2.72 2.51
CA PHE A 23 13.60 -1.86 1.45
C PHE A 23 13.66 -0.39 1.88
N LYS A 24 14.57 0.36 1.26
CA LYS A 24 14.81 1.76 1.61
C LYS A 24 13.68 2.64 1.10
N ILE A 25 13.11 3.45 2.00
CA ILE A 25 12.13 4.47 1.69
C ILE A 25 12.55 5.83 2.26
N THR A 26 12.15 6.91 1.60
CA THR A 26 12.36 8.28 2.09
C THR A 26 11.13 8.84 2.80
N SER A 27 9.94 8.33 2.47
CA SER A 27 8.67 8.73 3.05
C SER A 27 7.66 7.59 2.94
N ILE A 28 6.69 7.57 3.86
CA ILE A 28 5.54 6.68 3.83
C ILE A 28 4.35 7.38 4.48
N MET A 29 3.17 7.24 3.88
CA MET A 29 1.90 7.71 4.45
C MET A 29 0.75 6.83 3.96
N SER A 30 -0.30 6.71 4.76
CA SER A 30 -1.55 6.08 4.34
C SER A 30 -2.67 7.09 4.30
N TYR A 31 -3.63 6.87 3.40
CA TYR A 31 -4.85 7.66 3.33
C TYR A 31 -6.02 6.80 2.82
N TYR A 32 -7.21 7.13 3.27
CA TYR A 32 -8.44 6.47 2.88
C TYR A 32 -8.95 6.99 1.54
N SER A 33 -9.53 6.09 0.75
CA SER A 33 -10.18 6.39 -0.52
C SER A 33 -11.49 5.62 -0.62
N GLU A 34 -12.58 6.36 -0.75
CA GLU A 34 -13.90 5.79 -0.98
C GLU A 34 -14.08 5.36 -2.44
N ASN A 35 -14.83 4.29 -2.64
CA ASN A 35 -15.31 3.85 -3.95
C ASN A 35 -14.21 3.80 -5.03
N LYS A 36 -13.03 3.30 -4.67
CA LYS A 36 -11.90 3.19 -5.60
C LYS A 36 -12.14 2.03 -6.56
N LYS A 37 -11.98 2.29 -7.86
CA LYS A 37 -11.90 1.23 -8.87
C LYS A 37 -10.58 0.46 -8.73
N LEU A 38 -10.67 -0.84 -8.48
CA LEU A 38 -9.54 -1.75 -8.35
C LEU A 38 -9.09 -2.29 -9.71
N ARG A 39 -7.95 -3.01 -9.74
CA ARG A 39 -7.37 -3.57 -10.96
C ARG A 39 -8.27 -4.59 -11.67
N ASP A 40 -9.14 -5.28 -10.92
CA ASP A 40 -10.11 -6.26 -11.42
C ASP A 40 -11.42 -5.60 -11.92
N GLY A 41 -11.51 -4.27 -11.83
CA GLY A 41 -12.69 -3.51 -12.23
C GLY A 41 -13.77 -3.39 -11.16
N THR A 42 -13.61 -4.02 -10.00
CA THR A 42 -14.51 -3.86 -8.85
C THR A 42 -14.29 -2.51 -8.15
N TYR A 43 -15.23 -2.13 -7.30
CA TYR A 43 -15.17 -0.89 -6.52
C TYR A 43 -15.15 -1.21 -5.02
N LYS A 44 -14.22 -0.60 -4.29
CA LYS A 44 -14.08 -0.82 -2.85
C LYS A 44 -13.58 0.42 -2.12
N ASN A 45 -13.95 0.54 -0.86
CA ASN A 45 -13.31 1.47 0.07
C ASN A 45 -11.96 0.90 0.49
N VAL A 46 -10.90 1.68 0.32
CA VAL A 46 -9.53 1.21 0.54
C VAL A 46 -8.72 2.17 1.38
N ILE A 47 -7.65 1.65 1.96
CA ILE A 47 -6.54 2.43 2.49
C ILE A 47 -5.39 2.28 1.50
N ILE A 48 -4.86 3.41 1.06
CA ILE A 48 -3.73 3.47 0.13
C ILE A 48 -2.51 3.91 0.91
N THR A 49 -1.51 3.05 0.99
CA THR A 49 -0.21 3.39 1.59
C THR A 49 0.76 3.75 0.48
N SER A 50 1.16 5.00 0.41
CA SER A 50 2.15 5.52 -0.54
C SER A 50 3.51 5.61 0.13
N PHE A 51 4.55 5.13 -0.54
CA PHE A 51 5.94 5.34 -0.12
C PHE A 51 6.84 5.61 -1.32
N MET A 52 7.91 6.36 -1.07
CA MET A 52 8.83 6.79 -2.11
C MET A 52 10.14 6.00 -2.05
N GLU A 53 10.50 5.42 -3.20
CA GLU A 53 11.79 4.75 -3.39
C GLU A 53 12.89 5.77 -3.71
N PRO A 54 14.04 5.75 -3.00
CA PRO A 54 15.10 6.73 -3.18
C PRO A 54 15.82 6.62 -4.53
N LEU A 55 15.87 5.42 -5.14
CA LEU A 55 16.64 5.19 -6.37
C LEU A 55 15.95 5.72 -7.62
N PHE A 56 14.63 5.55 -7.71
CA PHE A 56 13.85 5.89 -8.90
C PHE A 56 12.97 7.13 -8.69
N ASN A 57 12.93 7.67 -7.46
CA ASN A 57 12.07 8.78 -7.06
C ASN A 57 10.60 8.56 -7.48
N SER A 58 10.18 7.29 -7.49
CA SER A 58 8.85 6.86 -7.87
C SER A 58 8.05 6.51 -6.63
N ASN A 59 6.78 6.90 -6.64
CA ASN A 59 5.85 6.45 -5.61
C ASN A 59 5.39 5.02 -5.93
N THR A 60 5.48 4.17 -4.92
CA THR A 60 4.89 2.85 -4.90
C THR A 60 3.72 2.88 -3.92
N TYR A 61 2.62 2.24 -4.29
CA TYR A 61 1.39 2.24 -3.51
C TYR A 61 1.00 0.82 -3.12
N ILE A 62 0.64 0.59 -1.87
CA ILE A 62 -0.02 -0.66 -1.44
C ILE A 62 -1.50 -0.38 -1.23
N ILE A 63 -2.33 -1.15 -1.91
CA ILE A 63 -3.79 -1.04 -1.83
C ILE A 63 -4.28 -2.04 -0.80
N THR A 64 -4.97 -1.55 0.23
CA THR A 64 -5.48 -2.36 1.35
C THR A 64 -6.98 -2.22 1.43
N ASP A 65 -7.69 -3.32 1.64
CA ASP A 65 -9.10 -3.32 1.99
C ASP A 65 -9.35 -2.55 3.29
N SER A 66 -10.22 -1.53 3.26
CA SER A 66 -10.47 -0.71 4.45
C SER A 66 -11.32 -1.41 5.53
N GLU A 67 -12.08 -2.45 5.18
CA GLU A 67 -12.92 -3.22 6.09
C GLU A 67 -12.11 -4.32 6.79
N THR A 68 -11.35 -5.10 6.01
CA THR A 68 -10.61 -6.27 6.51
C THR A 68 -9.15 -5.96 6.88
N LEU A 69 -8.59 -4.85 6.39
CA LEU A 69 -7.16 -4.51 6.46
C LEU A 69 -6.26 -5.51 5.72
N GLU A 70 -6.83 -6.29 4.80
CA GLU A 70 -6.08 -7.17 3.90
C GLU A 70 -5.38 -6.35 2.82
N MET A 71 -4.07 -6.54 2.66
CA MET A 71 -3.32 -5.94 1.56
C MET A 71 -3.66 -6.71 0.28
N LEU A 72 -4.16 -5.99 -0.72
CA LEU A 72 -4.69 -6.59 -1.95
C LEU A 72 -3.62 -6.72 -3.03
N TYR A 73 -2.84 -5.66 -3.27
CA TYR A 73 -1.77 -5.65 -4.28
C TYR A 73 -0.88 -4.41 -4.12
N VAL A 74 0.29 -4.46 -4.77
CA VAL A 74 1.18 -3.31 -4.95
C VAL A 74 0.93 -2.69 -6.32
N TRP A 75 0.86 -1.36 -6.38
CA TRP A 75 0.74 -0.56 -7.59
C TRP A 75 2.02 0.26 -7.77
N THR A 76 2.81 -0.10 -8.78
CA THR A 76 4.16 0.43 -9.04
C THR A 76 4.21 1.42 -10.22
N GLY A 77 3.08 1.66 -10.88
CA GLY A 77 2.96 2.59 -12.00
C GLY A 77 1.75 2.35 -12.88
N PRO A 78 1.52 3.14 -13.94
CA PRO A 78 0.36 2.98 -14.82
C PRO A 78 0.22 1.55 -15.34
N MET A 79 -0.89 0.89 -15.00
CA MET A 79 -1.18 -0.52 -15.33
C MET A 79 -0.12 -1.54 -14.87
N ARG A 80 0.75 -1.19 -13.91
CA ARG A 80 1.77 -2.09 -13.35
C ARG A 80 1.41 -2.46 -11.91
N TYR A 81 1.09 -3.73 -11.72
CA TYR A 81 0.68 -4.27 -10.42
C TYR A 81 1.54 -5.48 -10.09
N MET A 82 1.74 -5.72 -8.79
CA MET A 82 2.49 -6.86 -8.26
C MET A 82 1.71 -7.47 -7.10
N GLU A 83 1.80 -8.79 -6.94
CA GLU A 83 1.20 -9.46 -5.79
C GLU A 83 1.93 -9.08 -4.50
N ILE A 84 1.20 -9.03 -3.39
CA ILE A 84 1.77 -8.68 -2.08
C ILE A 84 2.88 -9.64 -1.68
N ASP A 85 2.65 -10.94 -1.88
CA ASP A 85 3.64 -11.96 -1.52
C ASP A 85 4.88 -11.87 -2.40
N GLU A 86 4.74 -11.58 -3.70
CA GLU A 86 5.88 -11.37 -4.60
C GLU A 86 6.73 -10.18 -4.16
N PHE A 87 6.08 -9.08 -3.78
CA PHE A 87 6.78 -7.86 -3.34
C PHE A 87 7.58 -8.06 -2.04
N PHE A 88 7.02 -8.79 -1.07
CA PHE A 88 7.64 -9.00 0.25
C PHE A 88 8.46 -10.30 0.38
N SER A 89 8.64 -11.06 -0.71
CA SER A 89 9.46 -12.29 -0.71
C SER A 89 10.91 -12.07 -1.15
N ASN A 90 11.28 -10.85 -1.54
CA ASN A 90 12.67 -10.50 -1.88
C ASN A 90 13.54 -10.24 -0.64
#